data_AF-A0A969VVQ6-F1
#
_entry.id   AF-A0A969VVQ6-F1
#
_cell.length_a   1.000
_cell.length_b   1.000
_cell.length_c   1.000
_cell.angle_alpha   90.00
_cell.angle_beta   90.00
_cell.angle_gamma   90.00
#
_symmetry.space_group_name_H-M   'P 1'
#
loop_
_entity.id
_entity.type
_entity.pdbx_description
1 polymer ?
#
loop_
_entity_poly.entity_id
_entity_poly.type
_entity_poly.pdbx_seq_one_letter_code
_entity_poly.pdbx_strand_id
1 'polypeptide(L)'
;SFYLILLIVTFSGWIYSTARAGPVDVFGLFYMPAIVEKNDIIGQIAKDIHIYSVYIFISFLVIHIFASIYHHFFLKDKTLKRMWY
;
A
#
# COMPACT_ATOMS: atom_id res chain seq x y z
N SER A 1 -6.79 3.23 10.19
CA SER A 1 -7.09 1.87 9.71
C SER A 1 -6.12 1.53 8.58
N PHE A 2 -5.39 0.42 8.64
CA PHE A 2 -4.42 0.02 7.61
C PHE A 2 -5.05 -0.20 6.23
N TYR A 3 -6.31 -0.66 6.20
CA TYR A 3 -7.03 -0.95 4.96
C TYR A 3 -7.15 0.26 4.04
N LEU A 4 -7.39 1.44 4.59
CA LEU A 4 -7.58 2.66 3.80
C LEU A 4 -6.27 3.08 3.12
N ILE A 5 -5.16 3.01 3.86
CA ILE A 5 -3.83 3.32 3.32
C ILE A 5 -3.44 2.31 2.23
N LEU A 6 -3.72 1.02 2.43
CA LEU A 6 -3.47 0.00 1.42
C LEU A 6 -4.23 0.25 0.12
N LEU A 7 -5.51 0.65 0.19
CA LEU A 7 -6.28 1.01 -0.99
C LEU A 7 -5.65 2.19 -1.72
N ILE A 8 -5.26 3.25 -1.00
CA ILE A 8 -4.60 4.43 -1.58
C ILE A 8 -3.30 4.02 -2.29
N VAL A 9 -2.44 3.24 -1.64
CA VAL A 9 -1.17 2.77 -2.22
C VAL A 9 -1.44 1.98 -3.51
N THR A 10 -2.36 1.01 -3.49
CA THR A 10 -2.64 0.16 -4.65
C THR A 10 -3.21 0.96 -5.82
N PHE A 11 -4.23 1.79 -5.60
CA PHE A 11 -4.86 2.55 -6.68
C PHE A 11 -3.96 3.66 -7.23
N SER A 12 -3.20 4.36 -6.38
CA SER A 12 -2.23 5.35 -6.87
C SER A 12 -1.11 4.73 -7.71
N GLY A 13 -0.63 3.53 -7.33
CA GLY A 13 0.36 2.79 -8.10
C GLY A 13 -0.17 2.29 -9.44
N TRP A 14 -1.41 1.82 -9.48
CA TRP A 14 -2.09 1.43 -10.71
C TRP A 14 -2.26 2.63 -11.65
N ILE A 15 -2.80 3.76 -11.15
CA ILE A 15 -2.97 5.00 -11.93
C ILE A 15 -1.63 5.47 -12.49
N TYR A 16 -0.58 5.51 -11.66
CA TYR A 16 0.77 5.90 -12.12
C TYR A 16 1.29 5.00 -13.24
N SER A 17 1.15 3.68 -13.08
CA SER A 17 1.60 2.70 -14.07
C SER A 17 0.86 2.88 -15.40
N THR A 18 -0.46 3.08 -15.36
CA THR A 18 -1.28 3.26 -16.55
C THR A 18 -1.07 4.60 -17.23
N ALA A 19 -0.91 5.68 -16.44
CA ALA A 19 -0.67 7.03 -16.95
C ALA A 19 0.66 7.16 -17.70
N ARG A 20 1.64 6.30 -17.40
CA ARG A 20 2.98 6.36 -17.98
C ARG A 20 3.19 5.39 -19.14
N ALA A 21 2.73 4.15 -18.99
CA ALA A 21 3.08 3.04 -19.88
C ALA A 21 1.87 2.31 -20.50
N GLY A 22 0.64 2.70 -20.18
CA GLY A 22 -0.57 2.01 -20.65
C GLY A 22 -0.94 0.78 -19.79
N PRO A 23 -1.75 -0.15 -20.33
CA PRO A 23 -2.23 -1.31 -19.57
C PRO A 23 -1.10 -2.12 -18.92
N VAL A 24 -1.31 -2.55 -17.67
CA VAL A 24 -0.29 -3.25 -16.87
C VAL A 24 -0.40 -4.75 -17.11
N ASP A 25 0.69 -5.38 -17.55
CA ASP A 25 0.75 -6.84 -17.65
C ASP A 25 0.79 -7.48 -16.26
N VAL A 26 -0.13 -8.40 -15.99
CA VAL A 26 -0.22 -9.13 -14.73
C VAL A 26 0.45 -10.49 -14.92
N PHE A 27 1.77 -10.50 -14.84
CA PHE A 27 2.60 -11.72 -14.90
C PHE A 27 2.36 -12.57 -16.16
N GLY A 28 2.04 -11.96 -17.29
CA GLY A 28 1.70 -12.63 -18.55
C GLY A 28 0.32 -13.29 -18.61
N LEU A 29 -0.50 -13.14 -17.57
CA LEU A 29 -1.82 -13.78 -17.49
C LEU A 29 -2.91 -12.95 -18.19
N PHE A 30 -2.92 -11.65 -17.93
CA PHE A 30 -3.84 -10.69 -18.54
C PHE A 30 -3.32 -9.26 -18.38
N TYR A 31 -3.90 -8.32 -19.13
CA TYR A 31 -3.65 -6.89 -18.95
C TYR A 31 -4.69 -6.27 -18.04
N MET A 32 -4.23 -5.60 -17.00
CA MET A 32 -5.09 -4.81 -16.14
C MET A 32 -5.49 -3.53 -16.89
N PRO A 33 -6.79 -3.18 -16.92
CA PRO A 33 -7.27 -2.08 -17.74
C PRO A 33 -6.63 -0.76 -17.32
N ALA A 34 -6.44 0.12 -18.30
CA ALA A 34 -5.99 1.48 -18.02
C ALA A 34 -7.12 2.24 -17.30
N ILE A 35 -6.86 2.72 -16.09
CA ILE A 35 -7.83 3.54 -15.35
C ILE A 35 -7.85 4.97 -15.90
N VAL A 36 -6.71 5.43 -16.39
CA VAL A 36 -6.51 6.76 -16.96
C VAL A 36 -5.76 6.66 -18.27
N GLU A 37 -6.02 7.60 -19.17
CA GLU A 37 -5.22 7.79 -20.37
C GLU A 37 -3.81 8.30 -20.03
N LYS A 38 -2.91 8.22 -21.01
CA LYS A 38 -1.53 8.68 -20.84
C LYS A 38 -1.50 10.18 -20.54
N ASN A 39 -1.04 10.53 -19.34
CA ASN A 39 -1.00 11.92 -18.88
C ASN A 39 0.11 12.09 -17.84
N ASP A 40 1.14 12.85 -18.18
CA ASP A 40 2.33 13.02 -17.33
C ASP A 40 2.03 13.75 -16.02
N ILE A 41 1.09 14.70 -16.02
CA ILE A 41 0.70 15.45 -14.82
C ILE A 41 -0.01 14.50 -13.83
N ILE A 42 -0.98 13.72 -14.31
CA ILE A 42 -1.68 12.73 -13.49
C ILE A 42 -0.70 11.66 -13.00
N GLY A 43 0.20 11.20 -13.87
CA GLY A 43 1.24 10.24 -13.50
C GLY A 43 2.13 10.76 -12.38
N GLN A 44 2.59 12.00 -12.45
CA GLN A 44 3.45 12.59 -11.42
C GLN A 44 2.72 12.76 -10.09
N ILE A 45 1.46 13.22 -10.10
CA ILE A 45 0.63 13.33 -8.89
C ILE A 45 0.40 11.93 -8.27
N ALA A 46 0.03 10.95 -9.08
CA ALA A 46 -0.20 9.58 -8.62
C ALA A 46 1.06 8.94 -8.01
N LYS A 47 2.23 9.19 -8.62
CA LYS A 47 3.52 8.76 -8.09
C LYS A 47 3.80 9.39 -6.72
N ASP A 48 3.59 10.69 -6.57
CA ASP A 48 3.86 11.37 -5.31
C ASP A 48 2.91 10.87 -4.21
N ILE A 49 1.62 10.72 -4.51
CA ILE A 49 0.64 10.09 -3.60
C ILE A 49 1.09 8.69 -3.20
N HIS A 50 1.54 7.87 -4.16
CA HIS A 50 1.99 6.51 -3.89
C HIS A 50 3.19 6.49 -2.94
N ILE A 51 4.22 7.30 -3.22
CA ILE A 51 5.43 7.38 -2.39
C ILE A 51 5.10 7.83 -0.97
N TYR A 52 4.36 8.92 -0.79
CA TYR A 52 4.00 9.40 0.55
C TYR A 52 3.12 8.39 1.30
N SER A 53 2.17 7.75 0.61
CA SER A 53 1.30 6.74 1.23
C SER A 53 2.08 5.51 1.68
N VAL A 54 3.11 5.10 0.92
CA VAL A 54 4.02 4.00 1.32
C VAL A 54 4.82 4.38 2.57
N TYR A 55 5.38 5.59 2.64
CA TYR A 55 6.09 6.02 3.85
C TYR A 55 5.17 6.08 5.09
N ILE A 56 3.95 6.58 4.93
CA ILE A 56 2.95 6.58 6.00
C ILE A 56 2.61 5.15 6.41
N PHE A 57 2.37 4.25 5.45
CA PHE A 57 2.09 2.84 5.71
C PHE A 57 3.21 2.17 6.51
N ILE A 58 4.47 2.34 6.08
CA ILE A 58 5.63 1.77 6.74
C ILE A 58 5.75 2.30 8.17
N SER A 59 5.58 3.60 8.38
CA SER A 59 5.60 4.20 9.72
C SER A 59 4.55 3.57 10.64
N PHE A 60 3.31 3.43 10.16
CA PHE A 60 2.25 2.77 10.91
C PHE A 60 2.55 1.30 11.16
N LEU A 61 3.08 0.58 10.17
CA LEU A 61 3.45 -0.82 10.27
C LEU A 61 4.50 -1.03 11.36
N VAL A 62 5.53 -0.18 11.38
CA VAL A 62 6.59 -0.21 12.40
C VAL A 62 6.00 0.03 13.79
N ILE A 63 5.15 1.04 13.96
CA ILE A 63 4.47 1.31 15.23
C ILE A 63 3.61 0.10 15.65
N HIS A 64 2.87 -0.49 14.72
CA HIS A 64 2.02 -1.65 14.98
C HIS A 64 2.82 -2.88 15.42
N ILE A 65 3.95 -3.17 14.77
CA ILE A 65 4.86 -4.25 15.15
C ILE A 65 5.41 -4.00 16.56
N PHE A 66 5.93 -2.80 16.84
CA PHE A 66 6.44 -2.46 18.16
C PHE A 66 5.37 -2.54 19.25
N ALA A 67 4.15 -2.07 18.97
CA ALA A 67 3.03 -2.20 19.89
C ALA A 67 2.73 -3.68 20.18
N SER A 68 2.63 -4.52 19.14
CA SER A 68 2.37 -5.96 19.31
C SER A 68 3.44 -6.67 20.15
N ILE A 69 4.72 -6.33 19.92
CA ILE A 69 5.85 -6.82 20.73
C ILE A 69 5.76 -6.31 22.17
N TYR A 70 5.46 -5.03 22.37
CA TYR A 70 5.31 -4.44 23.71
C TYR A 70 4.18 -5.13 24.50
N HIS A 71 3.04 -5.34 23.85
CA HIS A 71 1.90 -6.05 24.40
C HIS A 71 2.26 -7.50 24.78
N HIS A 72 3.05 -8.18 23.94
CA HIS A 72 3.46 -9.55 24.19
C HIS A 72 4.46 -9.69 25.35
N PHE A 73 5.51 -8.86 25.41
CA PHE A 73 6.59 -9.03 26.36
C PHE A 73 6.37 -8.28 27.69
N PHE A 74 5.81 -7.07 27.64
CA PHE A 74 5.65 -6.21 28.82
C PHE A 74 4.26 -6.34 29.42
N LEU A 75 3.21 -6.20 28.61
CA LEU A 75 1.82 -6.34 29.09
C LEU A 75 1.42 -7.81 29.26
N LYS A 76 2.18 -8.74 28.67
CA LYS A 76 1.96 -10.20 28.72
C LYS A 76 0.54 -10.61 28.34
N ASP A 77 -0.07 -9.86 27.42
CA ASP A 77 -1.40 -10.17 26.94
C ASP A 77 -1.36 -11.12 25.73
N LYS A 78 -2.54 -11.48 25.24
CA LYS A 78 -2.69 -12.41 24.12
C LYS A 78 -2.76 -11.70 22.77
N THR A 79 -2.49 -10.41 22.67
CA THR A 79 -2.68 -9.61 21.42
C THR A 79 -1.91 -10.22 20.26
N LEU A 80 -0.61 -10.46 20.40
CA LEU A 80 0.20 -11.10 19.36
C LEU A 80 -0.25 -12.55 19.10
N LYS A 81 -0.62 -13.30 20.14
CA LYS A 81 -1.03 -14.70 20.01
C LYS A 81 -2.28 -14.85 19.14
N ARG A 82 -3.27 -13.96 19.33
CA ARG A 82 -4.54 -13.93 18.57
C ARG A 82 -4.38 -13.69 17.06
N MET A 83 -3.22 -13.22 16.61
CA MET A 83 -2.95 -13.02 15.18
C MET A 83 -2.42 -14.29 14.50
N TRP A 84 -1.85 -15.23 15.26
CA TRP A 84 -1.25 -16.45 14.72
C TRP A 84 -2.20 -17.64 14.81
N TYR A 85 -2.95 -17.74 15.91
CA TYR A 85 -3.86 -18.84 16.26
C TYR A 85 -4.95 -18.34 17.23
#